data_AF-A0A9D7XZS1-F1
#
_entry.id   AF-A0A9D7XZS1-F1
#
_cell.length_a   1.000
_cell.length_b   1.000
_cell.length_c   1.000
_cell.angle_alpha   90.00
_cell.angle_beta   90.00
_cell.angle_gamma   90.00
#
_symmetry.space_group_name_H-M   'P 1'
#
loop_
_entity.id
_entity.type
_entity.pdbx_description
1 polymer ?
#
loop_
_entity_poly.entity_id
_entity_poly.type
_entity_poly.pdbx_seq_one_letter_code
_entity_poly.pdbx_strand_id
1 'polypeptide(L)'
;MKSILVLLALLCLCSGCASSYRWKDPAAQFQNRKHFFVETEPSDGRQLHLAIASELRAMGYNVTSGHLTMIPKDADTLVSFQSRWEWDFTTYLIQLDIQVRDVKSGRILASSSYHRPAIGGTSTTTLIQRVLKAIFPKKTP
;
A
#
# COMPACT_ATOMS: atom_id res chain seq x y z
N MET A 1 44.70 -12.59 -4.54
CA MET A 1 43.88 -11.97 -5.61
C MET A 1 42.68 -12.82 -6.03
N LYS A 2 42.83 -14.13 -6.29
CA LYS A 2 41.69 -15.03 -6.62
C LYS A 2 40.60 -15.09 -5.53
N SER A 3 40.98 -15.09 -4.26
CA SER A 3 40.05 -15.12 -3.11
C SER A 3 39.17 -13.86 -3.00
N ILE A 4 39.70 -12.70 -3.42
CA ILE A 4 38.94 -11.43 -3.44
C ILE A 4 37.88 -11.48 -4.55
N LEU A 5 38.20 -12.08 -5.70
CA LEU A 5 37.28 -12.23 -6.82
C LEU A 5 36.09 -13.15 -6.47
N VAL A 6 36.35 -14.24 -5.74
CA VAL A 6 35.30 -15.17 -5.24
C VAL A 6 34.42 -14.50 -4.20
N LEU A 7 35.00 -13.71 -3.28
CA LEU A 7 34.23 -12.98 -2.28
C LEU A 7 33.31 -11.93 -2.93
N LEU A 8 33.82 -11.21 -3.95
CA LEU A 8 33.05 -10.21 -4.69
C LEU A 8 31.89 -10.86 -5.50
N ALA A 9 32.13 -12.03 -6.10
CA ALA A 9 31.09 -12.79 -6.79
C ALA A 9 30.00 -13.30 -5.82
N LEU A 10 30.37 -13.71 -4.61
CA LEU A 10 29.42 -14.15 -3.59
C LEU A 10 28.54 -13.01 -3.06
N LEU A 11 29.09 -11.80 -2.91
CA LEU A 11 28.35 -10.61 -2.48
C LEU A 11 27.26 -10.18 -3.49
N CYS A 12 27.48 -10.38 -4.79
CA CYS A 12 26.47 -10.05 -5.81
C CYS A 12 25.21 -10.93 -5.72
N LEU A 13 25.33 -12.17 -5.21
CA LEU A 13 24.21 -13.12 -5.11
C LEU A 13 23.18 -12.72 -4.02
N CYS A 14 23.53 -11.83 -3.10
CA CYS A 14 22.64 -11.36 -2.02
C CYS A 14 21.88 -10.07 -2.37
N SER A 15 21.85 -9.66 -3.64
CA SER A 15 21.17 -8.44 -4.07
C SER A 15 19.64 -8.63 -4.09
N GLY A 16 18.97 -8.25 -3.01
CA GLY A 16 17.50 -8.21 -2.96
C GLY A 16 16.96 -6.97 -3.68
N CYS A 17 16.41 -7.12 -4.89
CA CYS A 17 15.79 -6.01 -5.62
C CYS A 17 14.39 -5.73 -5.07
N ALA A 18 14.14 -4.48 -4.66
CA ALA A 18 12.79 -4.01 -4.36
C ALA A 18 12.17 -3.44 -5.63
N SER A 19 10.92 -3.78 -5.92
CA SER A 19 10.17 -3.22 -7.03
C SER A 19 9.01 -2.37 -6.50
N SER A 20 8.75 -1.27 -7.19
CA SER A 20 7.60 -0.43 -6.91
C SER A 20 6.92 -0.07 -8.21
N TYR A 21 5.61 -0.21 -8.24
CA TYR A 21 4.77 0.23 -9.34
C TYR A 21 3.83 1.33 -8.86
N ARG A 22 3.63 2.34 -9.68
CA ARG A 22 2.73 3.45 -9.41
C ARG A 22 2.08 3.86 -10.71
N TRP A 23 0.76 3.96 -10.66
CA TRP A 23 -0.04 4.49 -11.73
C TRP A 23 -1.14 5.38 -11.13
N LYS A 24 -1.40 6.51 -11.78
CA LYS A 24 -2.39 7.47 -11.36
C LYS A 24 -3.07 8.05 -12.58
N ASP A 25 -4.39 8.07 -12.55
CA ASP A 25 -5.16 8.72 -13.59
C ASP A 25 -5.00 10.25 -13.47
N PRO A 26 -4.55 10.95 -14.53
CA PRO A 26 -4.40 12.40 -14.51
C PRO A 26 -5.71 13.16 -14.21
N ALA A 27 -6.86 12.57 -14.57
CA ALA A 27 -8.19 13.13 -14.31
C ALA A 27 -8.75 12.74 -12.93
N ALA A 28 -8.01 11.98 -12.11
CA ALA A 28 -8.44 11.66 -10.75
C ALA A 28 -8.33 12.87 -9.83
N GLN A 29 -9.44 13.58 -9.64
CA GLN A 29 -9.55 14.70 -8.71
C GLN A 29 -9.72 14.21 -7.25
N PHE A 30 -8.62 13.76 -6.64
CA PHE A 30 -8.63 13.29 -5.23
C PHE A 30 -9.00 14.38 -4.22
N GLN A 31 -8.80 15.65 -4.56
CA GLN A 31 -9.12 16.79 -3.67
C GLN A 31 -10.62 17.06 -3.55
N ASN A 32 -11.39 16.73 -4.59
CA ASN A 32 -12.84 16.97 -4.65
C ASN A 32 -13.67 15.84 -4.05
N ARG A 33 -13.02 14.74 -3.65
CA ARG A 33 -13.66 13.55 -3.08
C ARG A 33 -13.81 13.73 -1.58
N LYS A 34 -15.03 13.56 -1.08
CA LYS A 34 -15.36 13.89 0.31
C LYS A 34 -15.11 12.71 1.25
N HIS A 35 -15.52 11.51 0.84
CA HIS A 35 -15.46 10.32 1.68
C HIS A 35 -14.71 9.19 0.99
N PHE A 36 -13.72 8.64 1.70
CA PHE A 36 -12.97 7.45 1.31
C PHE A 36 -13.42 6.27 2.19
N PHE A 37 -13.53 5.10 1.57
CA PHE A 37 -13.83 3.85 2.26
C PHE A 37 -12.69 2.86 2.01
N VAL A 38 -12.10 2.32 3.08
CA VAL A 38 -11.08 1.28 3.00
C VAL A 38 -11.74 -0.07 3.23
N GLU A 39 -11.69 -0.92 2.21
CA GLU A 39 -12.20 -2.28 2.28
C GLU A 39 -11.32 -3.15 3.18
N THR A 40 -11.94 -4.06 3.95
CA THR A 40 -11.23 -5.12 4.65
C THR A 40 -10.88 -6.25 3.70
N GLU A 41 -9.60 -6.57 3.59
CA GLU A 41 -9.15 -7.75 2.86
C GLU A 41 -9.55 -9.03 3.63
N PRO A 42 -10.28 -9.99 3.02
CA PRO A 42 -10.72 -11.21 3.72
C PRO A 42 -9.57 -12.09 4.22
N SER A 43 -8.43 -12.09 3.51
CA SER A 43 -7.20 -12.80 3.87
C SER A 43 -6.37 -12.07 4.94
N ASP A 44 -6.72 -10.84 5.29
CA ASP A 44 -5.97 -10.03 6.24
C ASP A 44 -6.40 -10.31 7.68
N GLY A 45 -5.66 -11.18 8.36
CA GLY A 45 -5.81 -11.43 9.80
C GLY A 45 -5.23 -10.34 10.70
N ARG A 46 -4.65 -9.26 10.15
CA ARG A 46 -3.85 -8.26 10.89
C ARG A 46 -4.48 -6.86 10.90
N GLN A 47 -5.71 -6.73 10.40
CA GLN A 47 -6.48 -5.49 10.42
C GLN A 47 -5.75 -4.31 9.76
N LEU A 48 -5.02 -4.58 8.68
CA LEU A 48 -4.27 -3.61 7.90
C LEU A 48 -5.16 -2.48 7.35
N HIS A 49 -6.44 -2.77 7.10
CA HIS A 49 -7.45 -1.78 6.74
C HIS A 49 -7.56 -0.63 7.77
N LEU A 50 -7.43 -0.92 9.07
CA LEU A 50 -7.44 0.10 10.13
C LEU A 50 -6.19 0.97 10.07
N ALA A 51 -5.03 0.37 9.85
CA ALA A 51 -3.76 1.08 9.73
C ALA A 51 -3.75 2.00 8.49
N ILE A 52 -4.24 1.50 7.35
CA ILE A 52 -4.39 2.27 6.12
C ILE A 52 -5.37 3.43 6.32
N ALA A 53 -6.53 3.17 6.93
CA ALA A 53 -7.51 4.22 7.22
C ALA A 53 -6.97 5.28 8.18
N SER A 54 -6.23 4.88 9.22
CA SER A 54 -5.58 5.80 10.16
C SER A 54 -4.57 6.71 9.47
N GLU A 55 -3.72 6.16 8.61
CA GLU A 55 -2.74 6.94 7.85
C GLU A 55 -3.40 7.91 6.87
N LEU A 56 -4.46 7.49 6.16
CA LEU A 56 -5.22 8.38 5.29
C LEU A 56 -5.89 9.52 6.07
N ARG A 57 -6.42 9.26 7.27
CA ARG A 57 -6.94 10.31 8.16
C ARG A 57 -5.84 11.28 8.59
N ALA A 58 -4.65 10.77 8.93
CA ALA A 58 -3.49 11.59 9.25
C ALA A 58 -3.02 12.47 8.07
N MET A 59 -3.31 12.06 6.83
CA MET A 59 -3.09 12.85 5.62
C MET A 59 -4.19 13.89 5.33
N GLY A 60 -5.26 13.95 6.14
CA GLY A 60 -6.35 14.93 6.04
C GLY A 60 -7.58 14.46 5.26
N TYR A 61 -7.71 13.16 4.97
CA TYR A 61 -8.87 12.60 4.29
C TYR A 61 -9.93 12.09 5.27
N ASN A 62 -11.21 12.25 4.94
CA ASN A 62 -12.29 11.64 5.70
C ASN A 62 -12.44 10.18 5.26
N VAL A 63 -12.05 9.25 6.14
CA VAL A 63 -11.94 7.83 5.81
C VAL A 63 -12.71 6.97 6.80
N THR A 64 -13.50 6.05 6.28
CA THR A 64 -14.13 4.95 7.01
C THR A 64 -13.57 3.62 6.52
N SER A 65 -13.74 2.55 7.28
CA SER A 65 -13.22 1.24 6.90
C SER A 65 -14.16 0.12 7.35
N GLY A 66 -14.22 -0.95 6.58
CA GLY A 66 -15.05 -2.11 6.91
C GLY A 66 -15.15 -3.10 5.77
N HIS A 67 -16.09 -4.04 5.88
CA HIS A 67 -16.34 -5.00 4.82
C HIS A 67 -16.98 -4.32 3.60
N LEU A 68 -16.80 -4.88 2.40
CA LEU A 68 -17.33 -4.28 1.16
C LEU A 68 -18.86 -4.08 1.19
N THR A 69 -19.58 -4.91 1.94
CA THR A 69 -21.04 -4.79 2.15
C THR A 69 -21.45 -3.62 3.04
N MET A 70 -20.49 -2.96 3.69
CA MET A 70 -20.70 -1.84 4.62
C MET A 70 -20.32 -0.48 4.01
N ILE A 71 -20.11 -0.39 2.69
CA ILE A 71 -19.81 0.88 2.03
C ILE A 71 -20.91 1.91 2.35
N PRO A 72 -20.58 3.06 2.97
CA PRO A 72 -21.53 4.13 3.21
C PRO A 72 -22.05 4.71 1.89
N LYS A 73 -23.32 5.16 1.87
CA LYS A 73 -23.95 5.74 0.66
C LYS A 73 -23.27 7.03 0.18
N ASP A 74 -22.60 7.74 1.09
CA ASP A 74 -21.84 8.97 0.85
C ASP A 74 -20.38 8.71 0.46
N ALA A 75 -19.94 7.45 0.39
CA ALA A 75 -18.59 7.10 -0.06
C ALA A 75 -18.42 7.36 -1.56
N ASP A 76 -17.46 8.21 -1.91
CA ASP A 76 -17.12 8.51 -3.31
C ASP A 76 -16.02 7.57 -3.83
N THR A 77 -15.18 7.08 -2.92
CA THR A 77 -13.91 6.42 -3.26
C THR A 77 -13.70 5.16 -2.45
N LEU A 78 -13.42 4.06 -3.13
CA LEU A 78 -13.08 2.77 -2.57
C LEU A 78 -11.57 2.56 -2.63
N VAL A 79 -10.97 2.23 -1.50
CA VAL A 79 -9.57 1.83 -1.39
C VAL A 79 -9.56 0.36 -1.03
N SER A 80 -9.12 -0.47 -1.96
CA SER A 80 -8.90 -1.90 -1.74
C SER A 80 -7.42 -2.17 -1.68
N PHE A 81 -7.02 -3.18 -0.93
CA PHE A 81 -5.63 -3.59 -0.85
C PHE A 81 -5.49 -5.10 -0.84
N GLN A 82 -4.30 -5.57 -1.18
CA GLN A 82 -3.85 -6.94 -0.98
C GLN A 82 -2.50 -6.92 -0.30
N SER A 83 -2.32 -7.81 0.66
CA SER A 83 -1.11 -7.89 1.46
C SER A 83 -0.52 -9.30 1.41
N ARG A 84 0.79 -9.38 1.14
CA ARG A 84 1.53 -10.65 1.20
C ARG A 84 2.55 -10.63 2.32
N TRP A 85 2.46 -11.63 3.17
CA TRP A 85 3.27 -11.80 4.36
C TRP A 85 4.09 -13.08 4.24
N GLU A 86 5.30 -13.03 4.77
CA GLU A 86 6.15 -14.22 4.95
C GLU A 86 6.49 -14.40 6.43
N TRP A 87 6.88 -15.62 6.79
CA TRP A 87 7.07 -16.03 8.19
C TRP A 87 8.41 -16.72 8.47
N ASP A 88 9.40 -16.61 7.57
CA ASP A 88 10.65 -17.40 7.63
C ASP A 88 11.42 -17.29 8.96
N PHE A 89 11.45 -16.10 9.58
CA PHE A 89 12.13 -15.85 10.87
C PHE A 89 11.36 -14.89 11.79
N THR A 90 10.70 -13.90 11.20
CA THR A 90 9.73 -13.01 11.84
C THR A 90 8.59 -12.83 10.84
N THR A 91 7.39 -12.46 11.27
CA THR A 91 6.36 -12.11 10.28
C THR A 91 6.64 -10.71 9.74
N TYR A 92 6.83 -10.60 8.43
CA TYR A 92 7.02 -9.31 7.76
C TYR A 92 6.18 -9.22 6.49
N LEU A 93 5.79 -7.99 6.16
CA LEU A 93 5.04 -7.65 4.96
C LEU A 93 6.03 -7.52 3.80
N ILE A 94 5.95 -8.40 2.81
CA ILE A 94 6.80 -8.38 1.61
C ILE A 94 6.15 -7.64 0.45
N GLN A 95 4.82 -7.57 0.42
CA GLN A 95 4.09 -6.92 -0.67
C GLN A 95 2.86 -6.20 -0.15
N LEU A 96 2.64 -4.99 -0.64
CA LEU A 96 1.39 -4.26 -0.45
C LEU A 96 0.96 -3.65 -1.78
N ASP A 97 -0.20 -4.09 -2.23
CA ASP A 97 -0.88 -3.56 -3.40
C ASP A 97 -2.08 -2.75 -2.93
N ILE A 98 -2.19 -1.50 -3.39
CA ILE A 98 -3.31 -0.63 -3.10
C ILE A 98 -3.92 -0.17 -4.41
N GLN A 99 -5.22 -0.35 -4.54
CA GLN A 99 -5.98 0.13 -5.67
C GLN A 99 -7.09 1.07 -5.20
N VAL A 100 -7.18 2.22 -5.85
CA VAL A 100 -8.16 3.24 -5.55
C VAL A 100 -9.14 3.34 -6.71
N ARG A 101 -10.42 3.19 -6.41
CA ARG A 101 -11.51 3.18 -7.38
C ARG A 101 -12.59 4.17 -7.00
N ASP A 102 -13.28 4.67 -8.01
CA ASP A 102 -14.52 5.42 -7.82
C ASP A 102 -15.67 4.45 -7.50
N VAL A 103 -16.44 4.72 -6.43
CA VAL A 103 -17.53 3.81 -5.98
C VAL A 103 -18.67 3.77 -7.00
N LYS A 104 -18.96 4.88 -7.68
CA LYS A 104 -20.11 5.01 -8.58
C LYS A 104 -19.86 4.36 -9.93
N SER A 105 -18.67 4.58 -10.49
CA SER A 105 -18.29 4.13 -11.84
C SER A 105 -17.40 2.89 -11.85
N GLY A 106 -16.82 2.50 -10.72
CA GLY A 106 -15.85 1.41 -10.64
C GLY A 106 -14.48 1.71 -11.28
N ARG A 107 -14.31 2.91 -11.85
CA ARG A 107 -13.08 3.31 -12.56
C ARG A 107 -11.90 3.37 -11.60
N ILE A 108 -10.77 2.78 -12.01
CA ILE A 108 -9.52 2.85 -11.25
C ILE A 108 -8.95 4.26 -11.39
N LEU A 109 -8.76 4.93 -10.25
CA LEU A 109 -8.24 6.28 -10.14
C LEU A 109 -6.72 6.27 -9.91
N ALA A 110 -6.25 5.28 -9.17
CA ALA A 110 -4.83 5.06 -8.93
C ALA A 110 -4.57 3.62 -8.51
N SER A 111 -3.33 3.18 -8.72
CA SER A 111 -2.81 1.91 -8.27
C SER A 111 -1.36 2.09 -7.81
N SER A 112 -0.99 1.49 -6.69
CA SER A 112 0.41 1.41 -6.28
C SER A 112 0.69 0.05 -5.68
N SER A 113 1.80 -0.52 -6.10
CA SER A 113 2.34 -1.77 -5.58
C SER A 113 3.74 -1.51 -5.04
N TYR A 114 4.06 -2.16 -3.94
CA TYR A 114 5.41 -2.23 -3.43
C TYR A 114 5.72 -3.66 -3.05
N HIS A 115 6.80 -4.21 -3.61
CA HIS A 115 7.29 -5.55 -3.33
C HIS A 115 8.77 -5.51 -2.92
N ARG A 116 9.09 -6.15 -1.81
CA ARG A 116 10.45 -6.27 -1.29
C ARG A 116 10.62 -7.62 -0.58
N PRO A 117 11.40 -8.55 -1.15
CA PRO A 117 11.62 -9.88 -0.57
C PRO A 117 12.75 -9.92 0.49
N ALA A 118 13.04 -8.80 1.16
CA ALA A 118 14.23 -8.70 2.03
C ALA A 118 13.88 -8.90 3.51
N ILE A 119 14.66 -9.75 4.17
CA ILE A 119 14.64 -9.98 5.62
C ILE A 119 15.30 -8.77 6.30
N GLY A 120 14.53 -7.72 6.59
CA GLY A 120 15.01 -6.60 7.40
C GLY A 120 14.43 -5.20 7.08
N GLY A 121 13.81 -4.61 8.10
CA GLY A 121 14.04 -3.19 8.41
C GLY A 121 13.05 -2.15 7.88
N THR A 122 11.78 -2.48 7.67
CA THR A 122 10.77 -1.42 7.51
C THR A 122 9.50 -1.84 8.24
N SER A 123 9.08 -1.05 9.23
CA SER A 123 7.83 -1.31 9.94
C SER A 123 6.67 -1.28 8.94
N THR A 124 5.66 -2.12 9.15
CA THR A 124 4.44 -2.17 8.34
C THR A 124 3.87 -0.77 8.10
N THR A 125 3.85 0.07 9.14
CA THR A 125 3.43 1.48 9.07
C THR A 125 4.24 2.29 8.06
N THR A 126 5.57 2.16 8.05
CA THR A 126 6.43 2.91 7.12
C THR A 126 6.18 2.48 5.67
N LEU A 127 5.91 1.19 5.44
CA LEU A 127 5.56 0.67 4.11
C LEU A 127 4.20 1.21 3.65
N ILE A 128 3.18 1.15 4.51
CA ILE A 128 1.86 1.76 4.23
C ILE A 128 2.02 3.23 3.88
N GLN A 129 2.74 4.00 4.70
CA GLN A 129 2.99 5.42 4.44
C GLN A 129 3.65 5.66 3.09
N ARG A 130 4.64 4.82 2.70
CA ARG A 130 5.33 4.93 1.42
C ARG A 130 4.37 4.69 0.24
N VAL A 131 3.54 3.64 0.32
CA VAL A 131 2.56 3.30 -0.74
C VAL A 131 1.43 4.33 -0.79
N LEU A 132 0.95 4.84 0.34
CA LEU A 132 -0.09 5.86 0.36
C LEU A 132 0.42 7.21 -0.16
N LYS A 133 1.61 7.66 0.27
CA LYS A 133 2.24 8.88 -0.26
C LYS A 133 2.52 8.79 -1.76
N ALA A 134 2.62 7.58 -2.31
CA ALA A 134 2.77 7.37 -3.73
C ALA A 134 1.52 7.77 -4.54
N ILE A 135 0.34 7.60 -3.94
CA ILE A 135 -0.97 7.82 -4.59
C ILE A 135 -1.54 9.20 -4.21
N PHE A 136 -1.54 9.46 -2.91
CA PHE A 136 -2.22 10.59 -2.30
C PHE A 136 -1.24 11.73 -2.05
N PRO A 137 -1.46 12.91 -2.66
CA PRO A 137 -0.75 14.10 -2.24
C PRO A 137 -1.17 14.43 -0.80
N LYS A 138 -0.25 14.92 0.04
CA LYS A 138 -0.63 15.43 1.35
C LYS A 138 -1.65 16.56 1.13
N LYS A 139 -2.83 16.45 1.76
CA LYS A 139 -3.81 17.54 1.73
C LYS A 139 -3.27 18.66 2.61
N THR A 140 -2.72 19.69 2.00
CA THR A 140 -2.34 20.91 2.73
C THR A 140 -3.63 21.54 3.27
N PRO A 141 -3.67 21.97 4.56
CA PRO A 141 -4.82 22.66 5.12
C PRO A 141 -5.14 23.95 4.37
#